data_AF-A0AAN6T7N8-F1
#
_entry.id   AF-A0AAN6T7N8-F1
#
_cell.length_a   1.000
_cell.length_b   1.000
_cell.length_c   1.000
_cell.angle_alpha   90.00
_cell.angle_beta   90.00
_cell.angle_gamma   90.00
#
_symmetry.space_group_name_H-M   'P 1'
#
loop_
_entity.id
_entity.type
_entity.pdbx_description
1 polymer ?
#
loop_
_entity_poly.entity_id
_entity_poly.type
_entity_poly.pdbx_seq_one_letter_code
_entity_poly.pdbx_strand_id
1 'polypeptide(L)'
;FGIVISVAFKAYAAPTYSVRNWVVNLGDQREARRKLSDFDRLVARQLPRACSADAYLYWDNGSLRLGVTMFETSTAGTSCKTPPAALSNIAAILGPQTSFRTVDSVGVFKAEMYMSGIHGGHGGGKTSSFKRCLFLKHIGETNIADILTAAVETRPTPLCYLHLVHGGGAVGDVAANSTAFGCRDWDFACVVTGVWAREQDGAEPARAAMDWVYKVARELLPVSCGAYGADLGPDPRDAELAARAFGPNIARLAHIKRAFWDPCNVLSYGCQLPRVSMEPKLIVLVTGKSGAGKDHCADIWVSVFKNRGFMACAVSISEATKREYAAATGADVNRLLQDRAYKEQHRPALTVFYQNQVQQRPRLPEEHFLEVVKSAVDVDVLFITGMRDEAPVTFFSHLVPESRLVEVYIQASHKTRQARRTGNRNDDPDPSPPPLNYCPSFVFDNDATGDGVVRAFSEHHLLPLFHEDLQRLAVMVRSVPDFPRPGIEFRHVLGIAQQPGGLTLCTALLERHFSRQWSEVDVVACCEAGGFIYASALAARVDVPLALIREAGKLPPPTVSVAKSASYISASASNHNPKARIEIDQDLVRK
;
A
#
# COMPACT_ATOMS: atom_id res chain seq x y z
N PHE A 1 9.67 5.60 -15.79
CA PHE A 1 8.45 4.84 -16.15
C PHE A 1 8.21 4.85 -17.64
N GLY A 2 8.33 6.00 -18.32
CA GLY A 2 8.23 6.07 -19.77
C GLY A 2 8.67 7.44 -20.26
N ILE A 3 8.51 7.69 -21.56
CA ILE A 3 8.65 9.02 -22.16
C ILE A 3 7.25 9.62 -22.25
N VAL A 4 7.02 10.72 -21.53
CA VAL A 4 5.73 11.43 -21.56
C VAL A 4 5.68 12.31 -22.80
N ILE A 5 4.78 11.99 -23.74
CA ILE A 5 4.65 12.72 -25.02
C ILE A 5 3.59 13.81 -25.00
N SER A 6 2.64 13.77 -24.06
CA SER A 6 1.60 14.78 -23.89
C SER A 6 1.06 14.78 -22.47
N VAL A 7 0.57 15.93 -22.00
CA VAL A 7 -0.07 16.10 -20.69
C VAL A 7 -1.31 16.96 -20.87
N ALA A 8 -2.45 16.49 -20.35
CA ALA A 8 -3.68 17.26 -20.29
C ALA A 8 -3.82 17.90 -18.89
N PHE A 9 -3.82 19.23 -18.84
CA PHE A 9 -3.96 19.97 -17.58
C PHE A 9 -5.40 20.41 -17.33
N LYS A 10 -5.84 20.34 -16.08
CA LYS A 10 -7.08 20.99 -15.63
C LYS A 10 -6.77 22.42 -15.20
N ALA A 11 -7.38 23.39 -15.87
CA ALA A 11 -7.21 24.80 -15.55
C ALA A 11 -8.09 25.22 -14.35
N TYR A 12 -7.59 26.19 -13.59
CA TYR A 12 -8.29 26.84 -12.48
C TYR A 12 -8.24 28.36 -12.67
N ALA A 13 -9.21 29.08 -12.10
CA ALA A 13 -9.19 30.54 -12.13
C ALA A 13 -7.95 31.08 -11.39
N ALA A 14 -7.20 31.97 -12.05
CA ALA A 14 -6.01 32.58 -11.47
C ALA A 14 -6.40 33.55 -10.35
N PRO A 15 -5.93 33.35 -9.11
CA PRO A 15 -6.21 34.28 -8.02
C PRO A 15 -5.30 35.50 -8.07
N THR A 16 -5.68 36.54 -7.33
CA THR A 16 -4.79 37.64 -6.96
C THR A 16 -4.11 37.32 -5.64
N TYR A 17 -2.87 37.77 -5.48
CA TYR A 17 -2.02 37.49 -4.33
C TYR A 17 -1.66 38.78 -3.62
N SER A 18 -1.81 38.79 -2.31
CA SER A 18 -1.20 39.77 -1.42
C SER A 18 0.08 39.16 -0.84
N VAL A 19 1.23 39.69 -1.26
CA VAL A 19 2.55 39.19 -0.89
C VAL A 19 3.19 40.16 0.10
N ARG A 20 3.58 39.66 1.27
CA ARG A 20 4.20 40.44 2.35
C ARG A 20 5.54 39.81 2.73
N ASN A 21 6.57 40.63 2.93
CA ASN A 21 7.92 40.17 3.24
C ASN A 21 8.44 40.76 4.55
N TRP A 22 9.19 39.96 5.29
CA TRP A 22 9.92 40.34 6.51
C TRP A 22 11.34 39.80 6.45
N VAL A 23 12.26 40.53 7.08
CA VAL A 23 13.65 40.10 7.27
C VAL A 23 14.04 40.34 8.73
N VAL A 24 14.41 39.27 9.42
CA VAL A 24 14.83 39.30 10.83
C VAL A 24 16.31 38.92 10.90
N ASN A 25 17.11 39.73 11.58
CA ASN A 25 18.48 39.36 11.92
C ASN A 25 18.45 38.45 13.15
N LEU A 26 19.17 37.33 13.09
CA LEU A 26 19.31 36.38 14.19
C LEU A 26 20.71 36.57 14.78
N GLY A 27 20.79 37.09 16.00
CA GLY A 27 22.06 37.44 16.64
C GLY A 27 22.84 36.23 17.15
N ASP A 28 22.14 35.22 17.65
CA ASP A 28 22.75 33.97 18.11
C ASP A 28 21.84 32.75 17.84
N GLN A 29 22.36 31.55 18.13
CA GLN A 29 21.64 30.30 17.92
C GLN A 29 20.38 30.18 18.80
N ARG A 30 20.34 30.80 19.99
CA ARG A 30 19.16 30.75 20.88
C ARG A 30 18.03 31.60 20.32
N GLU A 31 18.35 32.79 19.83
CA GLU A 31 17.41 33.67 19.15
C GLU A 31 16.88 33.01 17.87
N ALA A 32 17.76 32.39 17.08
CA ALA A 32 17.35 31.65 15.88
C ALA A 32 16.35 30.53 16.18
N ARG A 33 16.63 29.69 17.19
CA ARG A 33 15.70 28.65 17.66
C ARG A 33 14.36 29.24 18.09
N ARG A 34 14.39 30.31 18.90
CA ARG A 34 13.17 30.96 19.39
C ARG A 34 12.34 31.52 18.25
N LYS A 35 12.97 32.22 17.30
CA LYS A 35 12.27 32.82 16.15
C LYS A 35 11.68 31.77 15.22
N LEU A 36 12.38 30.67 14.97
CA LEU A 36 11.83 29.54 14.21
C LEU A 36 10.64 28.90 14.92
N SER A 37 10.72 28.72 16.24
CA SER A 37 9.62 28.20 17.06
C SER A 37 8.40 29.12 17.08
N ASP A 38 8.61 30.42 17.24
CA ASP A 38 7.55 31.41 17.22
C ASP A 38 6.91 31.50 15.81
N PHE A 39 7.73 31.44 14.74
CA PHE A 39 7.22 31.40 13.37
C PHE A 39 6.35 30.17 13.10
N ASP A 40 6.82 28.97 13.44
CA ASP A 40 6.07 27.72 13.24
C ASP A 40 4.74 27.75 14.01
N ARG A 41 4.80 27.98 15.32
CA ARG A 41 3.64 27.85 16.20
C ARG A 41 2.64 28.99 16.09
N LEU A 42 3.13 30.22 15.99
CA LEU A 42 2.30 31.43 16.11
C LEU A 42 1.94 32.04 14.74
N VAL A 43 2.68 31.70 13.68
CA VAL A 43 2.39 32.18 12.32
C VAL A 43 1.90 31.02 11.47
N ALA A 44 2.78 30.12 11.02
CA ALA A 44 2.48 29.13 9.99
C ALA A 44 1.26 28.25 10.34
N ARG A 45 1.21 27.68 11.55
CA ARG A 45 0.10 26.82 12.00
C ARG A 45 -1.23 27.56 12.20
N GLN A 46 -1.20 28.88 12.36
CA GLN A 46 -2.41 29.70 12.58
C GLN A 46 -2.99 30.25 11.28
N LEU A 47 -2.30 30.06 10.15
CA LEU A 47 -2.73 30.61 8.88
C LEU A 47 -4.00 29.92 8.38
N PRO A 48 -4.97 30.70 7.86
CA PRO A 48 -6.13 30.12 7.20
C PRO A 48 -5.71 29.47 5.88
N ARG A 49 -6.57 28.59 5.37
CA ARG A 49 -6.33 27.81 4.14
C ARG A 49 -6.00 28.63 2.88
N ALA A 50 -6.42 29.89 2.83
CA ALA A 50 -6.13 30.82 1.73
C ALA A 50 -4.74 31.47 1.81
N CYS A 51 -3.97 31.18 2.86
CA CYS A 51 -2.67 31.77 3.14
C CYS A 51 -1.56 30.72 3.29
N SER A 52 -0.34 31.09 2.94
CA SER A 52 0.88 30.35 3.25
C SER A 52 2.00 31.31 3.64
N ALA A 53 3.00 30.85 4.40
CA ALA A 53 4.16 31.65 4.75
C ALA A 53 5.43 30.82 4.59
N ASP A 54 6.25 31.17 3.62
CA ASP A 54 7.55 30.55 3.41
C ASP A 54 8.59 31.23 4.28
N ALA A 55 9.53 30.44 4.79
CA ALA A 55 10.68 30.94 5.53
C ALA A 55 11.99 30.66 4.79
N TYR A 56 12.95 31.56 4.92
CA TYR A 56 14.26 31.50 4.31
C TYR A 56 15.33 31.68 5.37
N LEU A 57 16.23 30.72 5.52
CA LEU A 57 17.42 30.85 6.36
C LEU A 57 18.62 31.00 5.45
N TYR A 58 19.28 32.15 5.57
CA TYR A 58 20.43 32.49 4.74
C TYR A 58 21.35 33.42 5.50
N TRP A 59 22.56 33.59 4.98
CA TRP A 59 23.52 34.51 5.57
C TRP A 59 23.65 35.76 4.73
N ASP A 60 23.61 36.91 5.37
CA ASP A 60 23.84 38.17 4.68
C ASP A 60 24.46 39.21 5.63
N ASN A 61 25.39 39.98 5.07
CA ASN A 61 26.14 41.04 5.75
C ASN A 61 26.71 40.64 7.13
N GLY A 62 27.28 39.43 7.23
CA GLY A 62 27.95 38.96 8.46
C GLY A 62 27.02 38.37 9.53
N SER A 63 25.74 38.17 9.25
CA SER A 63 24.75 37.65 10.20
C SER A 63 23.81 36.61 9.58
N LEU A 64 23.30 35.70 10.41
CA LEU A 64 22.21 34.80 10.04
C LEU A 64 20.90 35.59 9.93
N ARG A 65 20.15 35.36 8.85
CA ARG A 65 18.85 36.01 8.62
C ARG A 65 17.74 35.00 8.47
N LEU A 66 16.57 35.36 9.01
CA LEU A 66 15.29 34.71 8.76
C LEU A 66 14.46 35.65 7.87
N GLY A 67 14.35 35.32 6.59
CA GLY A 67 13.37 35.92 5.69
C GLY A 67 12.04 35.20 5.80
N VAL A 68 10.92 35.93 5.72
CA VAL A 68 9.58 35.33 5.63
C VAL A 68 8.81 36.00 4.51
N THR A 69 8.24 35.21 3.61
CA THR A 69 7.29 35.67 2.60
C THR A 69 5.94 35.04 2.87
N MET A 70 4.92 35.87 3.13
CA MET A 70 3.54 35.41 3.27
C MET A 70 2.74 35.71 2.02
N PHE A 71 1.96 34.73 1.59
CA PHE A 71 1.03 34.81 0.48
C PHE A 71 -0.39 34.70 0.99
N GLU A 72 -1.26 35.58 0.53
CA GLU A 72 -2.70 35.51 0.78
C GLU A 72 -3.43 35.58 -0.57
N THR A 73 -4.28 34.60 -0.83
CA THR A 73 -4.99 34.46 -2.11
C THR A 73 -6.40 35.00 -2.04
N SER A 74 -6.85 35.69 -3.10
CA SER A 74 -8.22 36.16 -3.26
C SER A 74 -8.69 35.98 -4.70
N THR A 75 -9.86 35.38 -4.86
CA THR A 75 -10.57 35.23 -6.14
C THR A 75 -11.59 36.36 -6.39
N ALA A 76 -11.88 37.19 -5.37
CA ALA A 76 -12.92 38.22 -5.42
C ALA A 76 -12.41 39.61 -5.86
N GLY A 77 -11.16 39.72 -6.32
CA GLY A 77 -10.58 40.97 -6.86
C GLY A 77 -10.38 42.11 -5.86
N THR A 78 -10.72 41.92 -4.57
CA THR A 78 -10.57 42.92 -3.51
C THR A 78 -9.28 42.68 -2.73
N SER A 79 -8.36 43.66 -2.75
CA SER A 79 -7.11 43.63 -1.98
C SER A 79 -7.42 43.82 -0.49
N CYS A 80 -7.10 42.83 0.35
CA CYS A 80 -7.13 43.02 1.79
C CYS A 80 -5.82 43.72 2.22
N LYS A 81 -5.89 45.03 2.52
CA LYS A 81 -4.71 45.78 3.03
C LYS A 81 -4.34 45.36 4.46
N THR A 82 -5.31 44.86 5.22
CA THR A 82 -5.15 44.38 6.58
C THR A 82 -4.68 42.92 6.58
N PRO A 83 -3.69 42.54 7.42
CA PRO A 83 -3.37 41.14 7.63
C PRO A 83 -4.63 40.38 8.09
N PRO A 84 -4.75 39.07 7.78
CA PRO A 84 -5.77 38.20 8.39
C PRO A 84 -5.89 38.44 9.90
N ALA A 85 -7.10 38.41 10.46
CA ALA A 85 -7.34 38.68 11.88
C ALA A 85 -6.51 37.79 12.84
N ALA A 86 -6.09 36.61 12.36
CA ALA A 86 -5.18 35.69 13.06
C ALA A 86 -3.74 36.24 13.25
N LEU A 87 -3.38 37.36 12.61
CA LEU A 87 -2.01 37.88 12.50
C LEU A 87 -1.84 39.29 13.07
N SER A 88 -2.76 39.76 13.92
CA SER A 88 -2.64 41.06 14.60
C SER A 88 -1.32 41.24 15.35
N ASN A 89 -0.66 40.15 15.76
CA ASN A 89 0.63 40.14 16.46
C ASN A 89 1.86 39.77 15.60
N ILE A 90 1.73 39.64 14.27
CA ILE A 90 2.87 39.20 13.42
C ILE A 90 4.05 40.17 13.51
N ALA A 91 3.79 41.47 13.70
CA ALA A 91 4.82 42.49 13.86
C ALA A 91 5.61 42.32 15.17
N ALA A 92 5.00 41.77 16.22
CA ALA A 92 5.71 41.44 17.47
C ALA A 92 6.63 40.22 17.29
N ILE A 93 6.32 39.33 16.35
CA ILE A 93 7.06 38.09 16.10
C ILE A 93 8.19 38.33 15.10
N LEU A 94 7.90 38.90 13.93
CA LEU A 94 8.82 39.07 12.81
C LEU A 94 9.34 40.52 12.64
N GLY A 95 8.93 41.44 13.52
CA GLY A 95 9.32 42.84 13.42
C GLY A 95 8.59 43.60 12.29
N PRO A 96 9.13 44.75 11.85
CA PRO A 96 8.48 45.57 10.84
C PRO A 96 8.46 44.89 9.47
N GLN A 97 7.34 45.02 8.78
CA GLN A 97 7.18 44.53 7.41
C GLN A 97 8.14 45.27 6.47
N THR A 98 8.92 44.52 5.69
CA THR A 98 9.89 45.06 4.75
C THR A 98 9.24 45.48 3.43
N SER A 99 8.26 44.72 2.93
CA SER A 99 7.50 45.11 1.73
C SER A 99 6.12 44.45 1.66
N PHE A 100 5.21 45.07 0.90
CA PHE A 100 3.88 44.54 0.56
C PHE A 100 3.54 44.88 -0.89
N ARG A 101 3.01 43.90 -1.63
CA ARG A 101 2.51 44.08 -2.99
C ARG A 101 1.27 43.23 -3.21
N THR A 102 0.31 43.76 -3.97
CA THR A 102 -0.78 42.97 -4.54
C THR A 102 -0.45 42.71 -6.01
N VAL A 103 -0.44 41.44 -6.40
CA VAL A 103 0.03 40.98 -7.71
C VAL A 103 -0.86 39.86 -8.26
N ASP A 104 -0.85 39.66 -9.57
CA ASP A 104 -1.40 38.45 -10.20
C ASP A 104 -0.44 37.27 -10.04
N SER A 105 -0.81 36.09 -10.56
CA SER A 105 0.01 34.87 -10.50
C SER A 105 1.42 35.06 -11.09
N VAL A 106 1.61 35.92 -12.09
CA VAL A 106 2.91 36.16 -12.71
C VAL A 106 3.75 37.13 -11.88
N GLY A 107 3.10 38.13 -11.28
CA GLY A 107 3.75 39.12 -10.42
C GLY A 107 4.23 38.53 -9.09
N VAL A 108 3.72 37.37 -8.66
CA VAL A 108 4.23 36.65 -7.47
C VAL A 108 5.74 36.42 -7.57
N PHE A 109 6.25 35.99 -8.72
CA PHE A 109 7.69 35.76 -8.96
C PHE A 109 8.55 37.03 -8.79
N LYS A 110 7.96 38.23 -8.91
CA LYS A 110 8.64 39.52 -8.70
C LYS A 110 8.42 40.09 -7.30
N ALA A 111 7.50 39.52 -6.53
CA ALA A 111 7.12 40.01 -5.21
C ALA A 111 7.67 39.13 -4.08
N GLU A 112 7.93 37.85 -4.34
CA GLU A 112 8.53 36.93 -3.37
C GLU A 112 10.04 37.13 -3.20
N MET A 113 10.55 36.80 -2.01
CA MET A 113 11.98 36.93 -1.70
C MET A 113 12.86 35.94 -2.46
N TYR A 114 12.37 34.71 -2.69
CA TYR A 114 13.12 33.63 -3.34
C TYR A 114 13.66 34.02 -4.72
N MET A 115 12.78 34.53 -5.58
CA MET A 115 13.12 34.85 -6.97
C MET A 115 13.75 36.22 -7.14
N SER A 116 13.37 37.20 -6.30
CA SER A 116 13.68 38.62 -6.55
C SER A 116 14.62 39.29 -5.53
N GLY A 117 14.75 38.73 -4.32
CA GLY A 117 15.41 39.40 -3.20
C GLY A 117 16.68 38.72 -2.69
N ILE A 118 16.66 37.40 -2.51
CA ILE A 118 17.79 36.67 -1.93
C ILE A 118 18.94 36.62 -2.95
N HIS A 119 20.11 37.13 -2.52
CA HIS A 119 21.35 37.23 -3.31
C HIS A 119 21.23 37.91 -4.68
N GLY A 120 20.32 38.88 -4.83
CA GLY A 120 20.17 39.67 -6.07
C GLY A 120 19.31 39.01 -7.15
N GLY A 121 18.61 37.92 -6.82
CA GLY A 121 17.64 37.25 -7.69
C GLY A 121 18.27 36.19 -8.60
N HIS A 122 17.58 35.05 -8.73
CA HIS A 122 18.04 33.88 -9.48
C HIS A 122 17.94 34.03 -11.02
N GLY A 123 17.49 35.20 -11.52
CA GLY A 123 17.20 35.44 -12.94
C GLY A 123 18.41 35.75 -13.84
N GLY A 124 19.61 35.87 -13.29
CA GLY A 124 20.78 36.36 -14.04
C GLY A 124 21.63 35.31 -14.76
N GLY A 125 21.41 34.01 -14.54
CA GLY A 125 22.22 32.94 -15.14
C GLY A 125 23.70 32.94 -14.72
N LYS A 126 24.07 33.68 -13.68
CA LYS A 126 25.46 33.83 -13.20
C LYS A 126 25.87 32.78 -12.17
N THR A 127 24.92 32.00 -11.68
CA THR A 127 25.14 30.98 -10.65
C THR A 127 24.74 29.61 -11.14
N SER A 128 25.31 28.61 -10.46
CA SER A 128 24.94 27.21 -10.55
C SER A 128 24.45 26.75 -9.18
N SER A 129 23.57 25.75 -9.15
CA SER A 129 22.96 25.30 -7.90
C SER A 129 22.76 23.79 -7.88
N PHE A 130 22.83 23.22 -6.68
CA PHE A 130 22.48 21.85 -6.38
C PHE A 130 21.54 21.81 -5.17
N LYS A 131 20.50 20.98 -5.21
CA LYS A 131 19.46 21.00 -4.18
C LYS A 131 18.94 19.63 -3.81
N ARG A 132 18.51 19.49 -2.56
CA ARG A 132 17.73 18.35 -2.06
C ARG A 132 16.61 18.87 -1.18
N CYS A 133 15.44 18.26 -1.28
CA CYS A 133 14.26 18.65 -0.53
C CYS A 133 13.77 17.52 0.39
N LEU A 134 13.59 17.85 1.66
CA LEU A 134 13.05 16.96 2.69
C LEU A 134 11.78 17.55 3.28
N PHE A 135 10.84 16.69 3.63
CA PHE A 135 9.58 17.09 4.26
C PHE A 135 9.72 17.06 5.78
N LEU A 136 9.46 18.19 6.42
CA LEU A 136 9.60 18.36 7.87
C LEU A 136 8.25 18.69 8.49
N LYS A 137 8.08 18.24 9.73
CA LYS A 137 7.06 18.75 10.65
C LYS A 137 7.74 19.56 11.73
N HIS A 138 7.00 20.52 12.27
CA HIS A 138 7.36 21.17 13.52
C HIS A 138 8.79 21.74 13.53
N ILE A 139 9.14 22.55 12.52
CA ILE A 139 10.48 23.13 12.34
C ILE A 139 10.97 23.94 13.56
N GLY A 140 10.07 24.31 14.47
CA GLY A 140 10.36 24.95 15.74
C GLY A 140 10.88 24.03 16.85
N GLU A 141 10.87 22.71 16.67
CA GLU A 141 11.44 21.77 17.62
C GLU A 141 12.97 21.91 17.70
N THR A 142 13.53 21.74 18.91
CA THR A 142 14.93 22.06 19.18
C THR A 142 15.89 21.27 18.30
N ASN A 143 15.69 19.96 18.15
CA ASN A 143 16.52 19.11 17.29
C ASN A 143 16.53 19.60 15.82
N ILE A 144 15.38 20.00 15.26
CA ILE A 144 15.26 20.44 13.87
C ILE A 144 15.85 21.85 13.71
N ALA A 145 15.47 22.78 14.58
CA ALA A 145 15.98 24.15 14.53
C ALA A 145 17.52 24.20 14.67
N ASP A 146 18.10 23.30 15.46
CA ASP A 146 19.55 23.20 15.64
C ASP A 146 20.25 22.78 14.35
N ILE A 147 19.70 21.78 13.66
CA ILE A 147 20.23 21.33 12.36
C ILE A 147 20.11 22.45 11.32
N LEU A 148 18.94 23.10 11.23
CA LEU A 148 18.70 24.17 10.26
C LEU A 148 19.62 25.38 10.46
N THR A 149 19.86 25.78 11.71
CA THR A 149 20.73 26.91 12.03
C THR A 149 22.21 26.57 11.81
N ALA A 150 22.67 25.42 12.29
CA ALA A 150 24.03 24.94 12.08
C ALA A 150 24.36 24.73 10.60
N ALA A 151 23.39 24.29 9.80
CA ALA A 151 23.54 24.16 8.35
C ALA A 151 23.92 25.50 7.70
N VAL A 152 23.22 26.59 8.02
CA VAL A 152 23.53 27.91 7.45
C VAL A 152 24.85 28.45 7.99
N GLU A 153 25.20 28.22 9.25
CA GLU A 153 26.49 28.63 9.82
C GLU A 153 27.67 27.96 9.11
N THR A 154 27.52 26.68 8.76
CA THR A 154 28.57 25.85 8.11
C THR A 154 28.55 25.89 6.58
N ARG A 155 27.77 26.79 5.99
CA ARG A 155 27.65 26.93 4.53
C ARG A 155 29.02 27.20 3.87
N PRO A 156 29.31 26.61 2.71
CA PRO A 156 30.60 26.77 2.03
C PRO A 156 30.68 28.07 1.22
N THR A 157 29.55 28.61 0.78
CA THR A 157 29.49 29.89 0.05
C THR A 157 28.46 30.80 0.72
N PRO A 158 28.60 32.13 0.61
CA PRO A 158 27.61 33.07 1.13
C PRO A 158 26.27 33.00 0.37
N LEU A 159 26.19 32.27 -0.74
CA LEU A 159 25.00 32.16 -1.59
C LEU A 159 24.11 30.97 -1.22
N CYS A 160 24.60 30.04 -0.38
CA CYS A 160 23.82 28.88 0.05
C CYS A 160 22.74 29.28 1.06
N TYR A 161 21.57 28.66 0.97
CA TYR A 161 20.42 28.94 1.84
C TYR A 161 19.53 27.71 2.02
N LEU A 162 18.64 27.80 3.00
CA LEU A 162 17.52 26.88 3.22
C LEU A 162 16.21 27.61 2.93
N HIS A 163 15.33 26.97 2.16
CA HIS A 163 13.98 27.46 1.88
C HIS A 163 12.96 26.48 2.45
N LEU A 164 12.19 26.94 3.42
CA LEU A 164 11.13 26.20 4.09
C LEU A 164 9.79 26.62 3.46
N VAL A 165 9.36 25.86 2.45
CA VAL A 165 8.09 26.11 1.74
C VAL A 165 6.94 25.58 2.61
N HIS A 166 6.02 26.45 3.00
CA HIS A 166 4.89 26.03 3.84
C HIS A 166 3.85 25.27 2.99
N GLY A 167 3.53 24.06 3.44
CA GLY A 167 2.56 23.18 2.79
C GLY A 167 1.43 22.77 3.72
N GLY A 168 1.13 21.48 3.75
CA GLY A 168 -0.06 20.96 4.42
C GLY A 168 -1.37 21.37 3.73
N GLY A 169 -2.43 21.53 4.51
CA GLY A 169 -3.75 21.91 4.03
C GLY A 169 -4.25 20.98 2.90
N ALA A 170 -4.46 21.55 1.71
CA ALA A 170 -4.91 20.79 0.54
C ALA A 170 -3.98 19.65 0.12
N VAL A 171 -2.68 19.71 0.46
CA VAL A 171 -1.75 18.59 0.23
C VAL A 171 -2.13 17.38 1.07
N GLY A 172 -2.48 17.60 2.34
CA GLY A 172 -2.85 16.57 3.32
C GLY A 172 -4.26 16.00 3.14
N ASP A 173 -5.17 16.77 2.54
CA ASP A 173 -6.54 16.30 2.22
C ASP A 173 -6.57 15.15 1.20
N VAL A 174 -5.50 14.99 0.41
CA VAL A 174 -5.40 13.93 -0.60
C VAL A 174 -4.83 12.66 0.05
N ALA A 175 -5.59 11.56 -0.01
CA ALA A 175 -5.15 10.28 0.52
C ALA A 175 -3.81 9.83 -0.10
N ALA A 176 -2.91 9.28 0.72
CA ALA A 176 -1.53 8.95 0.34
C ALA A 176 -1.43 8.04 -0.90
N ASN A 177 -2.39 7.13 -1.11
CA ASN A 177 -2.42 6.19 -2.23
C ASN A 177 -3.02 6.78 -3.54
N SER A 178 -3.57 8.00 -3.52
CA SER A 178 -4.27 8.59 -4.67
C SER A 178 -3.34 8.92 -5.84
N THR A 179 -2.05 9.12 -5.59
CA THR A 179 -1.03 9.46 -6.60
C THR A 179 0.27 8.72 -6.32
N ALA A 180 1.29 8.85 -7.18
CA ALA A 180 2.63 8.34 -6.87
C ALA A 180 3.25 9.03 -5.64
N PHE A 181 2.95 10.32 -5.43
CA PHE A 181 3.42 11.07 -4.28
C PHE A 181 2.61 10.72 -3.02
N GLY A 182 3.20 9.87 -2.16
CA GLY A 182 2.59 9.40 -0.91
C GLY A 182 2.99 10.17 0.36
N CYS A 183 4.01 11.01 0.29
CA CYS A 183 4.47 11.84 1.42
C CYS A 183 3.51 13.03 1.59
N ARG A 184 2.37 12.86 2.25
CA ARG A 184 1.30 13.88 2.34
C ARG A 184 1.25 14.59 3.70
N ASP A 185 1.85 13.99 4.71
CA ASP A 185 1.75 14.43 6.10
C ASP A 185 3.01 15.20 6.53
N TRP A 186 3.07 16.49 6.18
CA TRP A 186 4.19 17.39 6.50
C TRP A 186 3.74 18.86 6.50
N ASP A 187 4.47 19.70 7.23
CA ASP A 187 4.17 21.13 7.38
C ASP A 187 5.04 21.97 6.42
N PHE A 188 6.31 21.58 6.24
CA PHE A 188 7.26 22.30 5.39
C PHE A 188 8.03 21.38 4.43
N ALA A 189 8.20 21.83 3.20
CA ALA A 189 9.21 21.28 2.29
C ALA A 189 10.49 22.10 2.45
N CYS A 190 11.51 21.49 3.07
CA CYS A 190 12.81 22.10 3.32
C CYS A 190 13.74 21.84 2.14
N VAL A 191 13.90 22.84 1.28
CA VAL A 191 14.81 22.83 0.14
C VAL A 191 16.17 23.35 0.58
N VAL A 192 17.14 22.45 0.70
CA VAL A 192 18.54 22.76 0.97
C VAL A 192 19.21 23.09 -0.36
N THR A 193 19.64 24.35 -0.55
CA THR A 193 20.17 24.81 -1.84
C THR A 193 21.61 25.26 -1.70
N GLY A 194 22.53 24.47 -2.25
CA GLY A 194 23.92 24.83 -2.44
C GLY A 194 24.05 25.68 -3.70
N VAL A 195 24.68 26.85 -3.61
CA VAL A 195 24.82 27.80 -4.73
C VAL A 195 26.27 28.26 -4.83
N TRP A 196 26.78 28.36 -6.04
CA TRP A 196 28.10 28.90 -6.34
C TRP A 196 28.08 29.71 -7.63
N ALA A 197 29.15 30.46 -7.88
CA ALA A 197 29.27 31.23 -9.11
C ALA A 197 29.55 30.29 -10.29
N ARG A 198 28.90 30.50 -11.44
CA ARG A 198 28.94 29.55 -12.57
C ARG A 198 30.34 29.33 -13.12
N GLU A 199 31.18 30.36 -13.08
CA GLU A 199 32.59 30.29 -13.42
C GLU A 199 33.41 29.33 -12.54
N GLN A 200 32.85 28.90 -11.41
CA GLN A 200 33.44 27.93 -10.48
C GLN A 200 32.86 26.51 -10.68
N ASP A 201 32.12 26.26 -11.76
CA ASP A 201 31.65 24.90 -12.08
C ASP A 201 32.84 23.92 -12.18
N GLY A 202 32.72 22.79 -11.48
CA GLY A 202 33.78 21.78 -11.38
C GLY A 202 34.92 22.12 -10.41
N ALA A 203 34.92 23.32 -9.82
CA ALA A 203 35.93 23.74 -8.85
C ALA A 203 35.61 23.28 -7.41
N GLU A 204 36.47 23.66 -6.46
CA GLU A 204 36.29 23.34 -5.04
C GLU A 204 34.99 23.92 -4.44
N PRO A 205 34.59 25.18 -4.70
CA PRO A 205 33.33 25.72 -4.15
C PRO A 205 32.08 24.95 -4.60
N ALA A 206 32.06 24.46 -5.85
CA ALA A 206 30.97 23.63 -6.36
C ALA A 206 30.89 22.29 -5.63
N ARG A 207 32.03 21.63 -5.42
CA ARG A 207 32.10 20.37 -4.66
C ARG A 207 31.71 20.56 -3.20
N ALA A 208 32.24 21.59 -2.55
CA ALA A 208 31.91 21.94 -1.17
C ALA A 208 30.41 22.22 -1.00
N ALA A 209 29.78 22.96 -1.93
CA ALA A 209 28.34 23.21 -1.94
C ALA A 209 27.52 21.92 -2.08
N MET A 210 27.90 21.02 -2.99
CA MET A 210 27.22 19.73 -3.15
C MET A 210 27.35 18.85 -1.90
N ASP A 211 28.55 18.75 -1.34
CA ASP A 211 28.82 17.94 -0.14
C ASP A 211 28.09 18.51 1.09
N TRP A 212 28.00 19.84 1.21
CA TRP A 212 27.19 20.51 2.21
C TRP A 212 25.70 20.16 2.09
N VAL A 213 25.12 20.18 0.87
CA VAL A 213 23.72 19.77 0.65
C VAL A 213 23.48 18.33 1.11
N TYR A 214 24.37 17.40 0.73
CA TYR A 214 24.24 16.00 1.14
C TYR A 214 24.39 15.82 2.65
N LYS A 215 25.32 16.55 3.29
CA LYS A 215 25.51 16.52 4.74
C LYS A 215 24.25 16.96 5.47
N VAL A 216 23.72 18.14 5.12
CA VAL A 216 22.50 18.69 5.74
C VAL A 216 21.30 17.78 5.48
N ALA A 217 21.15 17.27 4.26
CA ALA A 217 20.09 16.31 3.93
C ALA A 217 20.15 15.05 4.81
N ARG A 218 21.36 14.51 5.05
CA ARG A 218 21.56 13.34 5.91
C ARG A 218 21.23 13.63 7.38
N GLU A 219 21.56 14.83 7.87
CA GLU A 219 21.23 15.25 9.24
C GLU A 219 19.73 15.46 9.43
N LEU A 220 19.01 15.97 8.42
CA LEU A 220 17.56 16.17 8.45
C LEU A 220 16.77 14.87 8.22
N LEU A 221 17.36 13.86 7.57
CA LEU A 221 16.64 12.66 7.16
C LEU A 221 15.95 11.89 8.32
N PRO A 222 16.59 11.67 9.49
CA PRO A 222 15.96 10.97 10.62
C PRO A 222 14.71 11.67 11.17
N VAL A 223 14.66 13.00 11.06
CA VAL A 223 13.55 13.84 11.55
C VAL A 223 12.55 14.22 10.44
N SER A 224 12.77 13.71 9.22
CA SER A 224 11.90 13.99 8.06
C SER A 224 10.78 12.98 7.91
N CYS A 225 9.65 13.46 7.38
CA CYS A 225 8.49 12.65 6.98
C CYS A 225 8.70 11.99 5.60
N GLY A 226 9.68 12.45 4.83
CA GLY A 226 10.01 11.94 3.50
C GLY A 226 10.96 12.86 2.73
N ALA A 227 11.23 12.51 1.48
CA ALA A 227 12.05 13.32 0.57
C ALA A 227 11.31 13.60 -0.74
N TYR A 228 11.68 14.66 -1.45
CA TYR A 228 11.07 15.00 -2.73
C TYR A 228 11.76 14.26 -3.89
N GLY A 229 11.09 13.25 -4.45
CA GLY A 229 11.68 12.37 -5.46
C GLY A 229 12.12 13.05 -6.77
N ALA A 230 11.61 14.25 -7.10
CA ALA A 230 11.99 14.93 -8.34
C ALA A 230 13.40 15.52 -8.30
N ASP A 231 13.98 15.71 -7.11
CA ASP A 231 15.36 16.20 -6.95
C ASP A 231 16.39 15.05 -6.98
N LEU A 232 15.95 13.79 -7.02
CA LEU A 232 16.79 12.62 -6.82
C LEU A 232 17.12 11.93 -8.15
N GLY A 233 18.36 11.44 -8.26
CA GLY A 233 18.86 10.78 -9.45
C GLY A 233 19.44 9.39 -9.19
N PRO A 234 20.31 8.89 -10.09
CA PRO A 234 20.97 7.60 -9.95
C PRO A 234 22.22 7.64 -9.07
N ASP A 235 22.58 8.81 -8.51
CA ASP A 235 23.74 8.95 -7.63
C ASP A 235 23.54 8.07 -6.38
N PRO A 236 24.52 7.21 -6.01
CA PRO A 236 24.39 6.37 -4.82
C PRO A 236 24.14 7.13 -3.53
N ARG A 237 24.58 8.41 -3.46
CA ARG A 237 24.33 9.27 -2.30
C ARG A 237 22.85 9.63 -2.12
N ASP A 238 22.05 9.51 -3.18
CA ASP A 238 20.59 9.70 -3.12
C ASP A 238 19.84 8.47 -2.62
N ALA A 239 20.48 7.30 -2.49
CA ALA A 239 19.77 6.04 -2.22
C ALA A 239 18.91 6.09 -0.94
N GLU A 240 19.41 6.69 0.13
CA GLU A 240 18.69 6.80 1.40
C GLU A 240 17.49 7.76 1.32
N LEU A 241 17.65 8.87 0.59
CA LEU A 241 16.57 9.82 0.30
C LEU A 241 15.51 9.19 -0.61
N ALA A 242 15.95 8.45 -1.63
CA ALA A 242 15.10 7.80 -2.61
C ALA A 242 14.20 6.74 -1.96
N ALA A 243 14.72 6.03 -0.95
CA ALA A 243 13.94 5.09 -0.14
C ALA A 243 12.77 5.75 0.62
N ARG A 244 12.81 7.08 0.83
CA ARG A 244 11.75 7.85 1.50
C ARG A 244 10.98 8.79 0.55
N ALA A 245 11.19 8.69 -0.76
CA ALA A 245 10.66 9.67 -1.71
C ALA A 245 9.16 9.56 -1.98
N PHE A 246 8.59 8.36 -1.83
CA PHE A 246 7.22 8.05 -2.24
C PHE A 246 6.31 7.58 -1.09
N GLY A 247 6.81 7.62 0.15
CA GLY A 247 6.09 7.14 1.32
C GLY A 247 5.62 5.68 1.14
N PRO A 248 4.36 5.36 1.49
CA PRO A 248 3.85 3.98 1.41
C PRO A 248 3.75 3.44 -0.03
N ASN A 249 3.84 4.30 -1.05
CA ASN A 249 3.68 3.88 -2.44
C ASN A 249 4.95 3.30 -3.08
N ILE A 250 6.09 3.35 -2.38
CA ILE A 250 7.38 3.03 -2.98
C ILE A 250 7.45 1.58 -3.51
N ALA A 251 6.90 0.62 -2.76
CA ALA A 251 6.84 -0.79 -3.16
C ALA A 251 5.98 -0.98 -4.42
N ARG A 252 4.76 -0.40 -4.42
CA ARG A 252 3.85 -0.41 -5.57
C ARG A 252 4.50 0.16 -6.83
N LEU A 253 5.19 1.29 -6.70
CA LEU A 253 5.89 1.93 -7.83
C LEU A 253 7.04 1.07 -8.34
N ALA A 254 7.83 0.48 -7.45
CA ALA A 254 8.94 -0.40 -7.81
C ALA A 254 8.44 -1.65 -8.56
N HIS A 255 7.35 -2.25 -8.09
CA HIS A 255 6.68 -3.37 -8.76
C HIS A 255 6.19 -2.96 -10.15
N ILE A 256 5.42 -1.88 -10.27
CA ILE A 256 4.89 -1.41 -11.56
C ILE A 256 6.00 -1.14 -12.58
N LYS A 257 7.08 -0.46 -12.15
CA LYS A 257 8.22 -0.14 -13.04
C LYS A 257 8.84 -1.42 -13.59
N ARG A 258 9.07 -2.43 -12.75
CA ARG A 258 9.81 -3.64 -13.15
C ARG A 258 8.94 -4.67 -13.84
N ALA A 259 7.70 -4.84 -13.41
CA ALA A 259 6.82 -5.85 -13.95
C ALA A 259 6.23 -5.45 -15.31
N PHE A 260 5.98 -4.15 -15.56
CA PHE A 260 5.18 -3.73 -16.72
C PHE A 260 5.87 -2.74 -17.65
N TRP A 261 6.50 -1.71 -17.09
CA TRP A 261 6.86 -0.53 -17.90
C TRP A 261 8.32 -0.48 -18.32
N ASP A 262 9.22 -1.07 -17.52
CA ASP A 262 10.66 -0.98 -17.70
C ASP A 262 11.39 -2.18 -17.05
N PRO A 263 11.09 -3.43 -17.47
CA PRO A 263 11.69 -4.64 -16.88
C PRO A 263 13.20 -4.70 -17.02
N CYS A 264 13.75 -4.14 -18.10
CA CYS A 264 15.18 -4.06 -18.34
C CYS A 264 15.85 -2.83 -17.68
N ASN A 265 15.08 -2.01 -16.94
CA ASN A 265 15.55 -0.78 -16.30
C ASN A 265 16.30 0.17 -17.26
N VAL A 266 15.81 0.32 -18.48
CA VAL A 266 16.34 1.21 -19.52
C VAL A 266 16.25 2.67 -19.07
N LEU A 267 15.16 3.04 -18.38
CA LEU A 267 14.94 4.41 -17.89
C LEU A 267 15.40 4.55 -16.44
N SER A 268 16.72 4.53 -16.23
CA SER A 268 17.36 4.46 -14.91
C SER A 268 17.77 5.81 -14.30
N TYR A 269 17.64 6.93 -15.04
CA TYR A 269 18.17 8.23 -14.60
C TYR A 269 17.30 8.97 -13.56
N GLY A 270 16.07 8.53 -13.32
CA GLY A 270 15.21 9.14 -12.29
C GLY A 270 15.55 8.68 -10.87
N CYS A 271 14.73 9.11 -9.91
CA CYS A 271 14.75 8.62 -8.53
C CYS A 271 14.77 7.08 -8.51
N GLN A 272 15.77 6.53 -7.84
CA GLN A 272 15.91 5.08 -7.72
C GLN A 272 14.76 4.50 -6.91
N LEU A 273 14.15 3.44 -7.43
CA LEU A 273 13.16 2.66 -6.70
C LEU A 273 13.85 1.43 -6.13
N PRO A 274 13.56 1.05 -4.87
CA PRO A 274 14.24 -0.03 -4.18
C PRO A 274 14.17 -1.32 -5.00
N ARG A 275 15.20 -2.14 -4.86
CA ARG A 275 15.08 -3.54 -5.25
C ARG A 275 14.11 -4.22 -4.30
N VAL A 276 12.85 -4.26 -4.71
CA VAL A 276 11.89 -5.20 -4.16
C VAL A 276 12.53 -6.57 -4.38
N SER A 277 12.91 -7.21 -3.29
CA SER A 277 13.21 -8.62 -3.32
C SER A 277 11.92 -9.27 -3.79
N MET A 278 11.92 -9.84 -4.99
CA MET A 278 10.83 -10.69 -5.48
C MET A 278 10.91 -12.04 -4.74
N GLU A 279 11.27 -12.02 -3.46
CA GLU A 279 11.28 -13.18 -2.59
C GLU A 279 9.96 -13.16 -1.85
N PRO A 280 8.95 -13.93 -2.31
CA PRO A 280 7.69 -13.99 -1.62
C PRO A 280 7.95 -14.54 -0.21
N LYS A 281 7.46 -13.83 0.81
CA LYS A 281 7.31 -14.37 2.17
C LYS A 281 5.90 -14.89 2.34
N LEU A 282 5.72 -16.18 2.11
CA LEU A 282 4.42 -16.81 2.26
C LEU A 282 4.04 -16.93 3.74
N ILE A 283 2.95 -16.28 4.18
CA ILE A 283 2.33 -16.58 5.48
C ILE A 283 1.27 -17.66 5.29
N VAL A 284 1.34 -18.72 6.09
CA VAL A 284 0.32 -19.78 6.16
C VAL A 284 -0.41 -19.67 7.51
N LEU A 285 -1.65 -19.16 7.50
CA LEU A 285 -2.49 -19.02 8.70
C LEU A 285 -3.48 -20.16 8.84
N VAL A 286 -3.46 -20.88 9.97
CA VAL A 286 -4.25 -22.12 10.12
C VAL A 286 -5.05 -22.21 11.41
N THR A 287 -6.37 -22.33 11.29
CA THR A 287 -7.32 -22.71 12.34
C THR A 287 -8.39 -23.67 11.81
N GLY A 288 -9.33 -24.12 12.63
CA GLY A 288 -10.36 -25.12 12.29
C GLY A 288 -10.40 -26.27 13.31
N LYS A 289 -11.14 -27.35 13.03
CA LYS A 289 -11.36 -28.43 14.03
C LYS A 289 -10.05 -29.07 14.52
N SER A 290 -9.96 -29.33 15.83
CA SER A 290 -8.85 -30.03 16.49
C SER A 290 -8.51 -31.35 15.81
N GLY A 291 -7.23 -31.71 15.72
CA GLY A 291 -6.79 -33.03 15.26
C GLY A 291 -6.81 -33.24 13.73
N ALA A 292 -7.17 -32.24 12.93
CA ALA A 292 -7.11 -32.33 11.46
C ALA A 292 -5.68 -32.29 10.88
N GLY A 293 -4.65 -32.05 11.70
CA GLY A 293 -3.24 -32.08 11.28
C GLY A 293 -2.74 -30.82 10.55
N LYS A 294 -3.41 -29.70 10.77
CA LYS A 294 -3.18 -28.43 10.09
C LYS A 294 -1.80 -27.79 10.32
N ASP A 295 -1.38 -27.72 11.58
CA ASP A 295 -0.06 -27.17 11.94
C ASP A 295 1.06 -27.98 11.27
N HIS A 296 0.93 -29.31 11.31
CA HIS A 296 1.83 -30.24 10.64
C HIS A 296 1.85 -30.04 9.11
N CYS A 297 0.70 -29.82 8.46
CA CYS A 297 0.65 -29.48 7.04
C CYS A 297 1.36 -28.16 6.72
N ALA A 298 1.11 -27.12 7.52
CA ALA A 298 1.74 -25.82 7.34
C ALA A 298 3.26 -25.88 7.46
N ASP A 299 3.78 -26.59 8.46
CA ASP A 299 5.23 -26.75 8.68
C ASP A 299 5.91 -27.47 7.50
N ILE A 300 5.28 -28.53 6.98
CA ILE A 300 5.78 -29.24 5.80
C ILE A 300 5.78 -28.32 4.58
N TRP A 301 4.67 -27.62 4.32
CA TRP A 301 4.57 -26.72 3.18
C TRP A 301 5.59 -25.58 3.24
N VAL A 302 5.76 -24.94 4.41
CA VAL A 302 6.82 -23.94 4.65
C VAL A 302 8.19 -24.50 4.27
N SER A 303 8.48 -25.75 4.65
CA SER A 303 9.74 -26.41 4.32
C SER A 303 9.88 -26.66 2.81
N VAL A 304 8.81 -27.06 2.12
CA VAL A 304 8.79 -27.25 0.65
C VAL A 304 9.07 -25.93 -0.08
N PHE A 305 8.42 -24.84 0.34
CA PHE A 305 8.61 -23.53 -0.25
C PHE A 305 10.05 -23.01 -0.04
N LYS A 306 10.60 -23.15 1.16
CA LYS A 306 11.99 -22.80 1.46
C LYS A 306 12.99 -23.56 0.60
N ASN A 307 12.78 -24.86 0.39
CA ASN A 307 13.64 -25.67 -0.48
C ASN A 307 13.60 -25.25 -1.95
N ARG A 308 12.54 -24.56 -2.39
CA ARG A 308 12.39 -24.01 -3.74
C ARG A 308 12.88 -22.56 -3.86
N GLY A 309 13.49 -22.01 -2.81
CA GLY A 309 14.02 -20.64 -2.80
C GLY A 309 12.99 -19.57 -2.42
N PHE A 310 11.79 -19.95 -2.00
CA PHE A 310 10.80 -19.00 -1.50
C PHE A 310 11.00 -18.75 -0.01
N MET A 311 10.73 -17.54 0.45
CA MET A 311 10.65 -17.29 1.88
C MET A 311 9.27 -17.74 2.39
N ALA A 312 9.20 -18.47 3.49
CA ALA A 312 7.92 -18.96 4.00
C ALA A 312 7.91 -19.02 5.53
N CYS A 313 6.77 -18.70 6.12
CA CYS A 313 6.50 -18.87 7.55
C CYS A 313 5.04 -19.31 7.78
N ALA A 314 4.83 -20.11 8.82
CA ALA A 314 3.50 -20.40 9.33
C ALA A 314 3.26 -19.50 10.54
N VAL A 315 2.09 -18.88 10.62
CA VAL A 315 1.69 -18.04 11.76
C VAL A 315 0.30 -18.49 12.19
N SER A 316 -0.06 -18.38 13.47
CA SER A 316 -1.43 -18.66 13.91
C SER A 316 -2.14 -17.39 14.34
N ILE A 317 -3.33 -17.13 13.77
CA ILE A 317 -4.19 -15.99 14.16
C ILE A 317 -4.65 -16.08 15.62
N SER A 318 -4.57 -17.28 16.21
CA SER A 318 -4.88 -17.49 17.63
C SER A 318 -3.75 -17.07 18.58
N GLU A 319 -2.57 -16.69 18.07
CA GLU A 319 -1.44 -16.29 18.91
C GLU A 319 -1.74 -15.04 19.74
N ALA A 320 -2.32 -14.01 19.13
CA ALA A 320 -2.74 -12.80 19.84
C ALA A 320 -3.69 -13.14 21.00
N THR A 321 -4.74 -13.92 20.71
CA THR A 321 -5.69 -14.39 21.73
C THR A 321 -5.03 -15.24 22.81
N LYS A 322 -4.06 -16.11 22.48
CA LYS A 322 -3.32 -16.91 23.48
C LYS A 322 -2.49 -16.03 24.40
N ARG A 323 -1.86 -14.98 23.88
CA ARG A 323 -1.07 -14.01 24.66
C ARG A 323 -1.96 -13.21 25.61
N GLU A 324 -3.09 -12.71 25.11
CA GLU A 324 -4.07 -11.99 25.93
C GLU A 324 -4.69 -12.90 27.01
N TYR A 325 -5.03 -14.14 26.66
CA TYR A 325 -5.50 -15.15 27.61
C TYR A 325 -4.46 -15.47 28.68
N ALA A 326 -3.18 -15.64 28.30
CA ALA A 326 -2.08 -15.88 29.23
C ALA A 326 -1.91 -14.71 30.20
N ALA A 327 -1.95 -13.47 29.69
CA ALA A 327 -1.88 -12.25 30.51
C ALA A 327 -3.05 -12.13 31.49
N ALA A 328 -4.26 -12.52 31.07
CA ALA A 328 -5.46 -12.45 31.91
C ALA A 328 -5.57 -13.57 32.95
N THR A 329 -5.00 -14.76 32.68
CA THR A 329 -5.20 -15.96 33.52
C THR A 329 -3.95 -16.42 34.24
N GLY A 330 -2.78 -15.87 33.92
CA GLY A 330 -1.48 -16.33 34.43
C GLY A 330 -0.99 -17.64 33.80
N ALA A 331 -1.65 -18.12 32.73
CA ALA A 331 -1.21 -19.31 32.01
C ALA A 331 0.14 -19.10 31.31
N ASP A 332 0.94 -20.15 31.16
CA ASP A 332 2.26 -20.07 30.52
C ASP A 332 2.10 -19.89 29.01
N VAL A 333 2.49 -18.72 28.51
CA VAL A 333 2.38 -18.35 27.09
C VAL A 333 3.24 -19.24 26.18
N ASN A 334 4.45 -19.61 26.60
CA ASN A 334 5.36 -20.41 25.78
C ASN A 334 4.80 -21.83 25.61
N ARG A 335 4.25 -22.38 26.71
CA ARG A 335 3.56 -23.68 26.65
C ARG A 335 2.26 -23.62 25.87
N LEU A 336 1.48 -22.53 25.96
CA LEU A 336 0.28 -22.33 25.13
C LEU A 336 0.58 -22.24 23.64
N LEU A 337 1.80 -21.83 23.25
CA LEU A 337 2.21 -21.77 21.86
C LEU A 337 2.75 -23.13 21.38
N GLN A 338 3.60 -23.80 22.18
CA GLN A 338 4.38 -24.96 21.73
C GLN A 338 3.83 -26.32 22.20
N ASP A 339 3.37 -26.45 23.45
CA ASP A 339 2.98 -27.72 24.07
C ASP A 339 1.54 -28.12 23.68
N ARG A 340 1.41 -29.24 22.96
CA ARG A 340 0.13 -29.73 22.46
C ARG A 340 -0.83 -30.18 23.57
N ALA A 341 -0.33 -30.88 24.58
CA ALA A 341 -1.17 -31.37 25.66
C ALA A 341 -1.70 -30.21 26.51
N TYR A 342 -0.83 -29.23 26.79
CA TYR A 342 -1.20 -28.00 27.48
C TYR A 342 -2.21 -27.16 26.69
N LYS A 343 -2.04 -27.06 25.37
CA LYS A 343 -3.01 -26.41 24.47
C LYS A 343 -4.40 -27.04 24.53
N GLU A 344 -4.50 -28.36 24.59
CA GLU A 344 -5.81 -29.05 24.67
C GLU A 344 -6.48 -28.84 26.03
N GLN A 345 -5.71 -28.85 27.12
CA GLN A 345 -6.22 -28.60 28.47
C GLN A 345 -6.90 -27.21 28.58
N HIS A 346 -6.29 -26.18 28.01
CA HIS A 346 -6.79 -24.80 28.07
C HIS A 346 -7.82 -24.45 26.97
N ARG A 347 -8.08 -25.35 26.02
CA ARG A 347 -8.90 -25.03 24.83
C ARG A 347 -10.34 -24.62 25.13
N PRO A 348 -11.08 -25.28 26.04
CA PRO A 348 -12.44 -24.87 26.37
C PRO A 348 -12.48 -23.43 26.91
N ALA A 349 -11.60 -23.12 27.86
CA ALA A 349 -11.50 -21.79 28.46
C ALA A 349 -11.08 -20.72 27.44
N LEU A 350 -10.10 -21.02 26.58
CA LEU A 350 -9.64 -20.11 25.53
C LEU A 350 -10.72 -19.84 24.47
N THR A 351 -11.57 -20.83 24.17
CA THR A 351 -12.70 -20.66 23.25
C THR A 351 -13.75 -19.73 23.83
N VAL A 352 -14.10 -19.89 25.11
CA VAL A 352 -15.03 -19.00 25.83
C VAL A 352 -14.46 -17.58 25.93
N PHE A 353 -13.16 -17.46 26.27
CA PHE A 353 -12.47 -16.17 26.32
C PHE A 353 -12.56 -15.42 25.00
N TYR A 354 -12.25 -16.09 23.89
CA TYR A 354 -12.35 -15.49 22.56
C TYR A 354 -13.80 -15.07 22.22
N GLN A 355 -14.79 -15.92 22.50
CA GLN A 355 -16.19 -15.59 22.24
C GLN A 355 -16.64 -14.35 23.02
N ASN A 356 -16.24 -14.23 24.29
CA ASN A 356 -16.53 -13.05 25.11
C ASN A 356 -15.86 -11.78 24.54
N GLN A 357 -14.63 -11.89 24.05
CA GLN A 357 -13.95 -10.75 23.42
C GLN A 357 -14.63 -10.33 22.11
N VAL A 358 -15.06 -11.27 21.28
CA VAL A 358 -15.78 -10.96 20.03
C VAL A 358 -17.12 -10.27 20.31
N GLN A 359 -17.82 -10.63 21.39
CA GLN A 359 -19.04 -9.92 21.80
C GLN A 359 -18.79 -8.45 22.14
N GLN A 360 -17.63 -8.14 22.74
CA GLN A 360 -17.26 -6.77 23.12
C GLN A 360 -16.55 -6.01 21.98
N ARG A 361 -15.82 -6.71 21.11
CA ARG A 361 -15.07 -6.20 19.96
C ARG A 361 -15.46 -7.00 18.70
N PRO A 362 -16.57 -6.64 18.03
CA PRO A 362 -17.04 -7.39 16.87
C PRO A 362 -16.03 -7.47 15.70
N ARG A 363 -15.11 -6.51 15.58
CA ARG A 363 -14.04 -6.48 14.57
C ARG A 363 -12.74 -7.20 14.96
N LEU A 364 -12.71 -7.83 16.14
CA LEU A 364 -11.52 -8.55 16.63
C LEU A 364 -10.93 -9.57 15.63
N PRO A 365 -11.74 -10.34 14.85
CA PRO A 365 -11.19 -11.24 13.84
C PRO A 365 -10.42 -10.53 12.72
N GLU A 366 -10.92 -9.38 12.24
CA GLU A 366 -10.26 -8.54 11.23
C GLU A 366 -8.97 -7.93 11.79
N GLU A 367 -9.01 -7.49 13.04
CA GLU A 367 -7.85 -6.92 13.74
C GLU A 367 -6.72 -7.94 13.92
N HIS A 368 -7.03 -9.15 14.39
CA HIS A 368 -6.02 -10.22 14.50
C HIS A 368 -5.47 -10.65 13.14
N PHE A 369 -6.33 -10.72 12.12
CA PHE A 369 -5.89 -11.02 10.76
C PHE A 369 -4.92 -9.94 10.24
N LEU A 370 -5.29 -8.67 10.39
CA LEU A 370 -4.45 -7.55 9.99
C LEU A 370 -3.16 -7.45 10.81
N GLU A 371 -3.17 -7.76 12.10
CA GLU A 371 -1.95 -7.77 12.92
C GLU A 371 -0.94 -8.78 12.38
N VAL A 372 -1.40 -9.99 12.05
CA VAL A 372 -0.55 -11.02 11.45
C VAL A 372 -0.05 -10.58 10.08
N VAL A 373 -0.93 -10.07 9.22
CA VAL A 373 -0.56 -9.72 7.83
C VAL A 373 0.26 -8.42 7.74
N LYS A 374 0.01 -7.41 8.59
CA LYS A 374 0.81 -6.17 8.65
C LYS A 374 2.29 -6.42 8.96
N SER A 375 2.61 -7.54 9.61
CA SER A 375 4.00 -7.96 9.83
C SER A 375 4.70 -8.48 8.55
N ALA A 376 3.97 -8.65 7.43
CA ALA A 376 4.47 -9.11 6.14
C ALA A 376 3.93 -8.26 4.97
N VAL A 377 4.48 -7.05 4.83
CA VAL A 377 3.97 -5.99 3.96
C VAL A 377 4.18 -6.23 2.45
N ASP A 378 4.81 -7.34 2.02
CA ASP A 378 5.19 -7.58 0.62
C ASP A 378 4.95 -9.04 0.17
N VAL A 379 3.69 -9.43 -0.12
CA VAL A 379 3.36 -10.83 -0.48
C VAL A 379 2.41 -10.93 -1.69
N ASP A 380 2.78 -11.75 -2.67
CA ASP A 380 1.99 -12.05 -3.87
C ASP A 380 0.86 -13.09 -3.67
N VAL A 381 1.02 -14.04 -2.72
CA VAL A 381 0.06 -15.10 -2.37
C VAL A 381 0.06 -15.36 -0.86
N LEU A 382 -1.11 -15.38 -0.23
CA LEU A 382 -1.33 -15.69 1.18
C LEU A 382 -2.20 -16.95 1.30
N PHE A 383 -1.75 -18.00 2.02
CA PHE A 383 -2.58 -19.19 2.24
C PHE A 383 -3.27 -19.15 3.61
N ILE A 384 -4.59 -19.41 3.61
CA ILE A 384 -5.37 -19.67 4.81
C ILE A 384 -5.81 -21.13 4.78
N THR A 385 -5.45 -21.92 5.79
CA THR A 385 -5.71 -23.37 5.75
C THR A 385 -6.68 -23.86 6.84
N GLY A 386 -7.43 -22.89 7.35
CA GLY A 386 -8.76 -23.07 7.92
C GLY A 386 -9.13 -21.92 8.84
N MET A 387 -10.35 -21.43 8.70
CA MET A 387 -10.99 -20.48 9.63
C MET A 387 -12.26 -21.12 10.16
N ARG A 388 -12.80 -20.60 11.26
CA ARG A 388 -14.12 -21.03 11.77
C ARG A 388 -15.27 -20.41 10.98
N ASP A 389 -14.98 -19.36 10.21
CA ASP A 389 -15.93 -18.67 9.35
C ASP A 389 -16.28 -19.52 8.13
N GLU A 390 -17.53 -19.41 7.67
CA GLU A 390 -18.04 -20.19 6.55
C GLU A 390 -17.46 -19.78 5.18
N ALA A 391 -16.59 -18.76 5.07
CA ALA A 391 -15.94 -18.39 3.82
C ALA A 391 -14.78 -17.40 4.05
N PRO A 392 -13.62 -17.85 4.55
CA PRO A 392 -12.54 -16.93 4.95
C PRO A 392 -11.97 -16.10 3.80
N VAL A 393 -11.87 -16.63 2.58
CA VAL A 393 -11.42 -15.81 1.44
C VAL A 393 -12.39 -14.65 1.20
N THR A 394 -13.69 -14.92 1.21
CA THR A 394 -14.73 -13.89 1.04
C THR A 394 -14.69 -12.87 2.18
N PHE A 395 -14.45 -13.33 3.40
CA PHE A 395 -14.41 -12.47 4.58
C PHE A 395 -13.18 -11.56 4.63
N PHE A 396 -11.97 -12.08 4.35
CA PHE A 396 -10.72 -11.34 4.57
C PHE A 396 -10.09 -10.72 3.31
N SER A 397 -10.48 -11.12 2.10
CA SER A 397 -9.83 -10.65 0.86
C SER A 397 -9.80 -9.12 0.71
N HIS A 398 -10.85 -8.43 1.16
CA HIS A 398 -10.94 -6.97 1.08
C HIS A 398 -9.93 -6.23 1.98
N LEU A 399 -9.38 -6.90 3.00
CA LEU A 399 -8.37 -6.33 3.90
C LEU A 399 -6.95 -6.38 3.31
N VAL A 400 -6.76 -7.22 2.28
CA VAL A 400 -5.47 -7.47 1.62
C VAL A 400 -5.62 -7.38 0.09
N PRO A 401 -6.08 -6.25 -0.47
CA PRO A 401 -6.44 -6.13 -1.89
C PRO A 401 -5.27 -6.36 -2.85
N GLU A 402 -4.04 -6.20 -2.37
CA GLU A 402 -2.82 -6.37 -3.14
C GLU A 402 -2.23 -7.79 -3.07
N SER A 403 -2.80 -8.68 -2.24
CA SER A 403 -2.32 -10.05 -2.06
C SER A 403 -3.36 -11.08 -2.52
N ARG A 404 -2.92 -12.15 -3.17
CA ARG A 404 -3.83 -13.26 -3.56
C ARG A 404 -4.12 -14.15 -2.35
N LEU A 405 -5.33 -14.08 -1.83
CA LEU A 405 -5.75 -14.92 -0.72
C LEU A 405 -6.29 -16.26 -1.22
N VAL A 406 -5.70 -17.38 -0.77
CA VAL A 406 -6.05 -18.74 -1.20
C VAL A 406 -6.40 -19.60 0.01
N GLU A 407 -7.53 -20.29 -0.05
CA GLU A 407 -7.95 -21.19 1.03
C GLU A 407 -7.63 -22.65 0.72
N VAL A 408 -6.96 -23.34 1.65
CA VAL A 408 -6.78 -24.80 1.62
C VAL A 408 -7.53 -25.42 2.79
N TYR A 409 -8.73 -25.96 2.54
CA TYR A 409 -9.52 -26.61 3.57
C TYR A 409 -8.96 -27.99 3.90
N ILE A 410 -8.37 -28.14 5.09
CA ILE A 410 -7.79 -29.41 5.56
C ILE A 410 -8.86 -30.21 6.30
N GLN A 411 -9.24 -31.34 5.72
CA GLN A 411 -10.17 -32.30 6.34
C GLN A 411 -9.47 -33.57 6.78
N ALA A 412 -10.06 -34.26 7.76
CA ALA A 412 -9.63 -35.58 8.21
C ALA A 412 -10.83 -36.31 8.82
N SER A 413 -10.91 -37.62 8.63
CA SER A 413 -11.95 -38.47 9.20
C SER A 413 -12.02 -38.35 10.71
N HIS A 414 -13.18 -38.68 11.26
CA HIS A 414 -13.41 -38.70 12.70
C HIS A 414 -12.41 -39.62 13.43
N LYS A 415 -12.18 -40.82 12.91
CA LYS A 415 -11.24 -41.81 13.45
C LYS A 415 -9.82 -41.23 13.53
N THR A 416 -9.36 -40.60 12.46
CA THR A 416 -8.05 -39.96 12.40
C THR A 416 -7.95 -38.79 13.38
N ARG A 417 -8.98 -37.94 13.46
CA ARG A 417 -9.01 -36.81 14.40
C ARG A 417 -8.98 -37.27 15.86
N GLN A 418 -9.71 -38.33 16.22
CA GLN A 418 -9.73 -38.90 17.56
C GLN A 418 -8.40 -39.55 17.93
N ALA A 419 -7.83 -40.38 17.04
CA ALA A 419 -6.53 -41.01 17.26
C ALA A 419 -5.43 -39.95 17.51
N ARG A 420 -5.47 -38.83 16.80
CA ARG A 420 -4.53 -37.72 16.96
C ARG A 420 -4.72 -36.94 18.27
N ARG A 421 -5.85 -37.03 18.97
CA ARG A 421 -6.17 -36.20 20.17
C ARG A 421 -5.74 -36.83 21.50
N THR A 422 -5.42 -38.12 21.54
CA THR A 422 -4.99 -38.92 22.72
C THR A 422 -5.77 -38.68 24.01
N GLY A 423 -6.70 -39.60 24.29
CA GLY A 423 -7.39 -39.72 25.58
C GLY A 423 -8.80 -40.28 25.37
N ASN A 424 -8.96 -41.57 25.65
CA ASN A 424 -10.19 -42.35 25.54
C ASN A 424 -11.38 -41.62 26.20
N ARG A 425 -12.23 -40.95 25.40
CA ARG A 425 -13.56 -40.50 25.82
C ARG A 425 -14.56 -40.94 24.77
N ASN A 426 -15.48 -41.79 25.20
CA ASN A 426 -16.70 -42.12 24.47
C ASN A 426 -17.57 -40.86 24.42
N ASP A 427 -17.32 -40.00 23.45
CA ASP A 427 -18.30 -38.98 23.04
C ASP A 427 -19.01 -39.51 21.79
N ASP A 428 -20.34 -39.36 21.78
CA ASP A 428 -21.26 -39.80 20.72
C ASP A 428 -20.80 -39.40 19.31
N PRO A 429 -21.18 -40.15 18.26
CA PRO A 429 -20.79 -39.85 16.90
C PRO A 429 -21.35 -38.49 16.45
N ASP A 430 -20.51 -37.46 16.47
CA ASP A 430 -20.75 -36.20 15.75
C ASP A 430 -20.92 -36.56 14.26
N PRO A 431 -22.06 -36.25 13.62
CA PRO A 431 -22.29 -36.60 12.23
C PRO A 431 -21.15 -36.09 11.33
N SER A 432 -20.92 -36.79 10.21
CA SER A 432 -20.03 -36.32 9.14
C SER A 432 -20.16 -34.80 8.98
N PRO A 433 -19.05 -34.04 8.88
CA PRO A 433 -19.14 -32.59 8.78
C PRO A 433 -20.16 -32.26 7.68
N PRO A 434 -21.16 -31.40 7.97
CA PRO A 434 -22.16 -31.05 6.96
C PRO A 434 -21.44 -30.57 5.70
N PRO A 435 -21.99 -30.84 4.50
CA PRO A 435 -21.43 -30.30 3.27
C PRO A 435 -21.21 -28.81 3.45
N LEU A 436 -20.03 -28.32 3.08
CA LEU A 436 -19.73 -26.89 3.16
C LEU A 436 -20.77 -26.14 2.31
N ASN A 437 -21.38 -25.10 2.87
CA ASN A 437 -22.27 -24.22 2.12
C ASN A 437 -21.52 -23.31 1.12
N TYR A 438 -20.21 -23.53 0.95
CA TYR A 438 -19.30 -22.78 0.11
C TYR A 438 -18.22 -23.69 -0.50
N CYS A 439 -17.48 -23.18 -1.50
CA CYS A 439 -16.38 -23.90 -2.14
C CYS A 439 -15.02 -23.27 -1.75
N PRO A 440 -14.15 -23.96 -0.97
CA PRO A 440 -12.78 -23.51 -0.72
C PRO A 440 -11.95 -23.59 -2.01
N SER A 441 -10.81 -22.89 -2.05
CA SER A 441 -9.92 -22.93 -3.24
C SER A 441 -9.31 -24.31 -3.46
N PHE A 442 -8.93 -24.98 -2.37
CA PHE A 442 -8.48 -26.37 -2.37
C PHE A 442 -9.05 -27.13 -1.18
N VAL A 443 -9.24 -28.44 -1.35
CA VAL A 443 -9.54 -29.37 -0.24
C VAL A 443 -8.39 -30.35 -0.15
N PHE A 444 -7.80 -30.49 1.04
CA PHE A 444 -6.78 -31.48 1.32
C PHE A 444 -7.32 -32.51 2.31
N ASP A 445 -7.40 -33.77 1.88
CA ASP A 445 -7.73 -34.89 2.74
C ASP A 445 -6.48 -35.41 3.45
N ASN A 446 -6.43 -35.21 4.76
CA ASN A 446 -5.31 -35.55 5.62
C ASN A 446 -5.58 -36.82 6.44
N ASP A 447 -6.24 -37.82 5.84
CA ASP A 447 -6.40 -39.15 6.42
C ASP A 447 -5.21 -40.09 6.18
N ALA A 448 -4.43 -39.86 5.12
CA ALA A 448 -3.24 -40.65 4.84
C ALA A 448 -2.14 -40.44 5.91
N THR A 449 -1.41 -41.51 6.23
CA THR A 449 -0.26 -41.46 7.14
C THR A 449 1.02 -41.17 6.38
N GLY A 450 1.72 -40.09 6.74
CA GLY A 450 3.07 -39.77 6.27
C GLY A 450 3.19 -38.43 5.53
N ASP A 451 4.35 -37.80 5.66
CA ASP A 451 4.64 -36.45 5.15
C ASP A 451 4.65 -36.37 3.61
N GLY A 452 4.81 -37.52 2.93
CA GLY A 452 4.90 -37.59 1.47
C GLY A 452 3.67 -37.07 0.75
N VAL A 453 2.47 -37.36 1.27
CA VAL A 453 1.20 -36.92 0.67
C VAL A 453 1.01 -35.41 0.84
N VAL A 454 1.38 -34.89 2.01
CA VAL A 454 1.35 -33.44 2.31
C VAL A 454 2.31 -32.67 1.41
N ARG A 455 3.53 -33.20 1.21
CA ARG A 455 4.54 -32.63 0.31
C ARG A 455 4.06 -32.64 -1.15
N ALA A 456 3.58 -33.80 -1.63
CA ALA A 456 3.07 -33.95 -2.98
C ALA A 456 1.93 -32.96 -3.24
N PHE A 457 1.05 -32.72 -2.25
CA PHE A 457 -0.01 -31.73 -2.38
C PHE A 457 0.55 -30.32 -2.62
N SER A 458 1.52 -29.87 -1.82
CA SER A 458 2.16 -28.56 -2.06
C SER A 458 2.84 -28.45 -3.41
N GLU A 459 3.51 -29.52 -3.85
CA GLU A 459 4.25 -29.51 -5.11
C GLU A 459 3.34 -29.45 -6.33
N HIS A 460 2.21 -30.16 -6.29
CA HIS A 460 1.28 -30.23 -7.42
C HIS A 460 0.24 -29.11 -7.44
N HIS A 461 -0.17 -28.60 -6.29
CA HIS A 461 -1.29 -27.65 -6.22
C HIS A 461 -0.88 -26.24 -5.79
N LEU A 462 0.06 -26.11 -4.85
CA LEU A 462 0.40 -24.81 -4.26
C LEU A 462 1.56 -24.12 -4.98
N LEU A 463 2.64 -24.85 -5.33
CA LEU A 463 3.78 -24.29 -6.07
C LEU A 463 3.41 -23.68 -7.42
N PRO A 464 2.48 -24.26 -8.22
CA PRO A 464 2.08 -23.65 -9.50
C PRO A 464 1.48 -22.25 -9.36
N LEU A 465 0.99 -21.85 -8.18
CA LEU A 465 0.43 -20.51 -7.95
C LEU A 465 1.50 -19.41 -7.98
N PHE A 466 2.77 -19.78 -7.85
CA PHE A 466 3.93 -18.90 -7.95
C PHE A 466 4.57 -18.89 -9.34
N HIS A 467 4.01 -19.65 -10.30
CA HIS A 467 4.56 -19.71 -11.65
C HIS A 467 4.39 -18.36 -12.38
N GLU A 468 5.43 -17.95 -13.12
CA GLU A 468 5.44 -16.67 -13.85
C GLU A 468 4.26 -16.54 -14.82
N ASP A 469 3.83 -17.63 -15.44
CA ASP A 469 2.67 -17.61 -16.33
C ASP A 469 1.36 -17.22 -15.63
N LEU A 470 1.17 -17.60 -14.38
CA LEU A 470 -0.01 -17.16 -13.63
C LEU A 470 0.08 -15.67 -13.27
N GLN A 471 1.30 -15.16 -12.99
CA GLN A 471 1.54 -13.73 -12.82
C GLN A 471 1.25 -12.98 -14.12
N ARG A 472 1.71 -13.49 -15.28
CA ARG A 472 1.41 -12.91 -16.59
C ARG A 472 -0.10 -12.79 -16.84
N LEU A 473 -0.89 -13.79 -16.45
CA LEU A 473 -2.35 -13.71 -16.53
C LEU A 473 -2.95 -12.69 -15.56
N ALA A 474 -2.50 -12.67 -14.30
CA ALA A 474 -3.00 -11.75 -13.29
C ALA A 474 -2.88 -10.28 -13.73
N VAL A 475 -1.82 -9.96 -14.48
CA VAL A 475 -1.53 -8.62 -15.02
C VAL A 475 -2.49 -8.21 -16.12
N MET A 476 -3.05 -9.17 -16.84
CA MET A 476 -4.09 -8.91 -17.86
C MET A 476 -5.45 -8.60 -17.23
N VAL A 477 -5.60 -8.80 -15.91
CA VAL A 477 -6.85 -8.57 -15.17
C VAL A 477 -6.85 -7.16 -14.58
N ARG A 478 -7.59 -6.26 -15.22
CA ARG A 478 -7.76 -4.87 -14.73
C ARG A 478 -8.62 -4.84 -13.47
N SER A 479 -8.20 -4.04 -12.48
CA SER A 479 -9.03 -3.65 -11.34
C SER A 479 -9.93 -2.46 -11.68
N VAL A 480 -11.20 -2.54 -11.28
CA VAL A 480 -12.22 -1.50 -11.47
C VAL A 480 -12.81 -1.17 -10.10
N PRO A 481 -12.46 -0.02 -9.51
CA PRO A 481 -13.00 0.37 -8.20
C PRO A 481 -14.48 0.73 -8.31
N ASP A 482 -15.19 0.53 -7.20
CA ASP A 482 -16.60 0.91 -7.01
C ASP A 482 -17.57 0.32 -8.05
N PHE A 483 -17.22 -0.84 -8.60
CA PHE A 483 -18.05 -1.57 -9.56
C PHE A 483 -18.40 -2.97 -9.03
N PRO A 484 -19.63 -3.46 -9.19
CA PRO A 484 -20.81 -2.76 -9.72
C PRO A 484 -21.39 -1.73 -8.73
N ARG A 485 -20.81 -1.58 -7.53
CA ARG A 485 -21.25 -0.64 -6.50
C ARG A 485 -20.09 -0.14 -5.63
N PRO A 486 -20.26 0.99 -4.92
CA PRO A 486 -19.24 1.54 -4.03
C PRO A 486 -18.71 0.52 -3.01
N GLY A 487 -17.41 0.57 -2.75
CA GLY A 487 -16.72 -0.32 -1.79
C GLY A 487 -16.38 -1.71 -2.34
N ILE A 488 -16.60 -1.97 -3.63
CA ILE A 488 -16.19 -3.21 -4.30
C ILE A 488 -15.03 -2.92 -5.25
N GLU A 489 -13.95 -3.71 -5.13
CA GLU A 489 -12.86 -3.73 -6.10
C GLU A 489 -13.08 -4.88 -7.10
N PHE A 490 -13.58 -4.56 -8.30
CA PHE A 490 -13.92 -5.58 -9.30
C PHE A 490 -12.74 -5.94 -10.21
N ARG A 491 -12.44 -7.23 -10.32
CA ARG A 491 -11.38 -7.75 -11.19
C ARG A 491 -11.98 -8.23 -12.52
N HIS A 492 -11.70 -7.50 -13.60
CA HIS A 492 -12.25 -7.79 -14.93
C HIS A 492 -11.46 -8.89 -15.65
N VAL A 493 -11.76 -10.16 -15.34
CA VAL A 493 -11.02 -11.34 -15.82
C VAL A 493 -10.99 -11.44 -17.36
N LEU A 494 -12.05 -10.99 -18.04
CA LEU A 494 -12.15 -10.94 -19.51
C LEU A 494 -10.98 -10.22 -20.19
N GLY A 495 -10.26 -9.35 -19.48
CA GLY A 495 -9.03 -8.74 -19.97
C GLY A 495 -8.00 -9.77 -20.45
N ILE A 496 -7.93 -10.96 -19.83
CA ILE A 496 -7.06 -12.06 -20.27
C ILE A 496 -7.33 -12.44 -21.74
N ALA A 497 -8.60 -12.59 -22.12
CA ALA A 497 -8.96 -13.00 -23.47
C ALA A 497 -8.76 -11.88 -24.51
N GLN A 498 -8.71 -10.63 -24.07
CA GLN A 498 -8.51 -9.45 -24.90
C GLN A 498 -7.05 -9.15 -25.20
N GLN A 499 -6.12 -9.87 -24.54
CA GLN A 499 -4.68 -9.72 -24.75
C GLN A 499 -4.13 -10.83 -25.65
N PRO A 500 -3.18 -10.53 -26.55
CA PRO A 500 -2.52 -11.53 -27.38
C PRO A 500 -1.94 -12.68 -26.55
N GLY A 501 -2.31 -13.92 -26.89
CA GLY A 501 -1.84 -15.14 -26.21
C GLY A 501 -2.42 -15.41 -24.82
N GLY A 502 -3.19 -14.48 -24.24
CA GLY A 502 -3.74 -14.63 -22.89
C GLY A 502 -4.74 -15.78 -22.76
N LEU A 503 -5.64 -15.96 -23.74
CA LEU A 503 -6.60 -17.07 -23.74
C LEU A 503 -5.90 -18.44 -23.86
N THR A 504 -4.90 -18.55 -24.73
CA THR A 504 -4.11 -19.79 -24.90
C THR A 504 -3.35 -20.13 -23.62
N LEU A 505 -2.71 -19.14 -22.99
CA LEU A 505 -1.99 -19.31 -21.74
C LEU A 505 -2.92 -19.74 -20.61
N CYS A 506 -4.08 -19.09 -20.50
CA CYS A 506 -5.09 -19.41 -19.49
C CYS A 506 -5.62 -20.84 -19.63
N THR A 507 -5.99 -21.25 -20.84
CA THR A 507 -6.49 -22.61 -21.09
C THR A 507 -5.42 -23.69 -20.90
N ALA A 508 -4.17 -23.42 -21.29
CA ALA A 508 -3.05 -24.34 -21.02
C ALA A 508 -2.80 -24.51 -19.51
N LEU A 509 -2.90 -23.43 -18.73
CA LEU A 509 -2.77 -23.51 -17.28
C LEU A 509 -3.95 -24.25 -16.62
N LEU A 510 -5.18 -24.00 -17.08
CA LEU A 510 -6.36 -24.73 -16.60
C LEU A 510 -6.26 -26.24 -16.88
N GLU A 511 -5.85 -26.61 -18.09
CA GLU A 511 -5.60 -28.01 -18.47
C GLU A 511 -4.58 -28.67 -17.53
N ARG A 512 -3.44 -28.01 -17.30
CA ARG A 512 -2.35 -28.53 -16.46
C ARG A 512 -2.70 -28.59 -14.98
N HIS A 513 -3.55 -27.68 -14.50
CA HIS A 513 -3.89 -27.59 -13.07
C HIS A 513 -4.95 -28.60 -12.65
N PHE A 514 -5.73 -29.13 -13.59
CA PHE A 514 -6.64 -30.23 -13.34
C PHE A 514 -5.84 -31.50 -13.01
N SER A 515 -5.99 -32.00 -11.79
CA SER A 515 -5.17 -33.11 -11.27
C SER A 515 -5.65 -34.50 -11.69
N ARG A 516 -6.86 -34.59 -12.27
CA ARG A 516 -7.41 -35.83 -12.81
C ARG A 516 -7.18 -35.90 -14.31
N GLN A 517 -7.49 -37.04 -14.89
CA GLN A 517 -7.42 -37.21 -16.34
C GLN A 517 -8.63 -36.54 -16.99
N TRP A 518 -8.40 -35.74 -18.03
CA TRP A 518 -9.49 -35.12 -18.79
C TRP A 518 -10.40 -36.15 -19.47
N SER A 519 -9.91 -37.37 -19.69
CA SER A 519 -10.72 -38.51 -20.16
C SER A 519 -11.79 -38.98 -19.16
N GLU A 520 -11.69 -38.60 -17.88
CA GLU A 520 -12.71 -38.87 -16.85
C GLU A 520 -13.78 -37.76 -16.80
N VAL A 521 -13.65 -36.71 -17.60
CA VAL A 521 -14.57 -35.57 -17.60
C VAL A 521 -15.60 -35.76 -18.72
N ASP A 522 -16.86 -35.93 -18.35
CA ASP A 522 -17.94 -36.09 -19.32
C ASP A 522 -18.31 -34.79 -20.03
N VAL A 523 -18.21 -33.65 -19.32
CA VAL A 523 -18.66 -32.35 -19.81
C VAL A 523 -17.99 -31.19 -19.06
N VAL A 524 -17.65 -30.12 -19.77
CA VAL A 524 -17.29 -28.81 -19.20
C VAL A 524 -18.55 -27.94 -19.16
N ALA A 525 -19.01 -27.55 -17.97
CA ALA A 525 -20.17 -26.66 -17.84
C ALA A 525 -19.74 -25.20 -17.60
N CYS A 526 -20.44 -24.24 -18.18
CA CYS A 526 -20.14 -22.81 -17.98
C CYS A 526 -21.38 -21.91 -17.92
N CYS A 527 -21.32 -20.89 -17.06
CA CYS A 527 -22.35 -19.86 -16.95
C CYS A 527 -22.14 -18.72 -17.96
N GLU A 528 -23.21 -17.98 -18.27
CA GLU A 528 -23.21 -16.83 -19.19
C GLU A 528 -22.19 -15.72 -18.84
N ALA A 529 -21.96 -14.81 -19.80
CA ALA A 529 -20.97 -13.73 -19.83
C ALA A 529 -19.54 -14.20 -20.11
N GLY A 530 -18.68 -14.27 -19.08
CA GLY A 530 -17.25 -14.57 -19.25
C GLY A 530 -16.93 -16.06 -19.37
N GLY A 531 -17.80 -16.94 -18.85
CA GLY A 531 -17.58 -18.38 -18.85
C GLY A 531 -17.50 -18.98 -20.25
N PHE A 532 -18.30 -18.47 -21.18
CA PHE A 532 -18.34 -18.97 -22.56
C PHE A 532 -16.97 -18.90 -23.24
N ILE A 533 -16.20 -17.83 -23.00
CA ILE A 533 -14.93 -17.62 -23.70
C ILE A 533 -13.89 -18.65 -23.24
N TYR A 534 -13.69 -18.77 -21.92
CA TYR A 534 -12.68 -19.67 -21.37
C TYR A 534 -13.08 -21.13 -21.50
N ALA A 535 -14.35 -21.46 -21.21
CA ALA A 535 -14.82 -22.83 -21.25
C ALA A 535 -14.83 -23.39 -22.68
N SER A 536 -15.23 -22.61 -23.67
CA SER A 536 -15.19 -23.06 -25.08
C SER A 536 -13.77 -23.35 -25.53
N ALA A 537 -12.82 -22.47 -25.19
CA ALA A 537 -11.43 -22.64 -25.56
C ALA A 537 -10.76 -23.82 -24.82
N LEU A 538 -11.14 -24.05 -23.55
CA LEU A 538 -10.67 -25.21 -22.79
C LEU A 538 -11.26 -26.51 -23.34
N ALA A 539 -12.58 -26.58 -23.52
CA ALA A 539 -13.30 -27.73 -24.05
C ALA A 539 -12.75 -28.17 -25.42
N ALA A 540 -12.51 -27.22 -26.33
CA ALA A 540 -11.90 -27.49 -27.62
C ALA A 540 -10.45 -28.02 -27.52
N ARG A 541 -9.72 -27.61 -26.48
CA ARG A 541 -8.32 -28.01 -26.25
C ARG A 541 -8.22 -29.42 -25.66
N VAL A 542 -9.13 -29.78 -24.77
CA VAL A 542 -9.12 -31.10 -24.08
C VAL A 542 -10.04 -32.13 -24.75
N ASP A 543 -10.75 -31.74 -25.82
CA ASP A 543 -11.70 -32.57 -26.56
C ASP A 543 -12.84 -33.14 -25.68
N VAL A 544 -13.45 -32.27 -24.88
CA VAL A 544 -14.58 -32.61 -23.99
C VAL A 544 -15.81 -31.78 -24.37
N PRO A 545 -17.03 -32.36 -24.37
CA PRO A 545 -18.27 -31.63 -24.61
C PRO A 545 -18.44 -30.38 -23.73
N LEU A 546 -19.05 -29.33 -24.26
CA LEU A 546 -19.35 -28.10 -23.55
C LEU A 546 -20.86 -27.99 -23.27
N ALA A 547 -21.25 -27.81 -22.01
CA ALA A 547 -22.61 -27.49 -21.61
C ALA A 547 -22.77 -26.02 -21.21
N LEU A 548 -23.80 -25.38 -21.72
CA LEU A 548 -24.09 -23.97 -21.45
C LEU A 548 -25.18 -23.84 -20.39
N ILE A 549 -24.86 -23.13 -19.30
CA ILE A 549 -25.82 -22.70 -18.28
C ILE A 549 -26.19 -21.25 -18.58
N ARG A 550 -27.47 -21.00 -18.88
CA ARG A 550 -27.97 -19.69 -19.30
C ARG A 550 -29.04 -19.18 -18.36
N GLU A 551 -29.32 -17.89 -18.40
CA GLU A 551 -30.53 -17.37 -17.77
C GLU A 551 -31.77 -18.00 -18.42
N ALA A 552 -32.80 -18.24 -17.60
CA ALA A 552 -34.00 -18.94 -18.03
C ALA A 552 -34.66 -18.30 -19.26
N GLY A 553 -35.12 -19.15 -20.19
CA GLY A 553 -35.73 -18.71 -21.46
C GLY A 553 -34.75 -18.40 -22.59
N LYS A 554 -33.43 -18.57 -22.37
CA LYS A 554 -32.40 -18.42 -23.42
C LYS A 554 -31.92 -19.73 -24.03
N LEU A 555 -32.46 -20.87 -23.57
CA LEU A 555 -32.23 -22.20 -24.14
C LEU A 555 -33.54 -22.77 -24.70
N PRO A 556 -33.50 -23.51 -25.82
CA PRO A 556 -34.67 -24.22 -26.30
C PRO A 556 -35.05 -25.35 -25.32
N PRO A 557 -36.35 -25.59 -25.06
CA PRO A 557 -36.80 -26.69 -24.22
C PRO A 557 -36.56 -28.06 -24.90
N PRO A 558 -36.36 -29.15 -24.12
CA PRO A 558 -36.50 -29.23 -22.67
C PRO A 558 -35.26 -28.79 -21.87
N THR A 559 -35.47 -28.06 -20.76
CA THR A 559 -34.41 -27.57 -19.89
C THR A 559 -34.62 -27.95 -18.43
N VAL A 560 -33.53 -28.12 -17.68
CA VAL A 560 -33.54 -28.21 -16.22
C VAL A 560 -33.27 -26.82 -15.64
N SER A 561 -34.16 -26.34 -14.78
CA SER A 561 -34.17 -24.95 -14.30
C SER A 561 -34.04 -24.87 -12.78
N VAL A 562 -33.14 -24.05 -12.26
CA VAL A 562 -32.94 -23.81 -10.80
C VAL A 562 -32.95 -22.32 -10.44
N ALA A 563 -33.30 -21.99 -9.20
CA ALA A 563 -33.28 -20.61 -8.72
C ALA A 563 -31.84 -20.10 -8.59
N LYS A 564 -31.59 -18.87 -9.08
CA LYS A 564 -30.28 -18.21 -9.00
C LYS A 564 -30.19 -17.41 -7.70
N SER A 565 -29.29 -17.82 -6.80
CA SER A 565 -28.98 -17.05 -5.60
C SER A 565 -28.24 -15.75 -5.94
N ALA A 566 -28.55 -14.65 -5.25
CA ALA A 566 -27.85 -13.38 -5.44
C ALA A 566 -26.42 -13.50 -4.89
N SER A 567 -25.43 -13.03 -5.66
CA SER A 567 -24.05 -12.93 -5.14
C SER A 567 -23.93 -11.71 -4.22
N TYR A 568 -23.06 -11.80 -3.21
CA TYR A 568 -22.75 -10.68 -2.31
C TYR A 568 -22.15 -9.47 -3.06
N ILE A 569 -21.63 -9.66 -4.27
CA ILE A 569 -21.08 -8.60 -5.13
C ILE A 569 -22.19 -7.91 -5.92
N SER A 570 -23.15 -8.67 -6.44
CA SER A 570 -24.18 -8.21 -7.39
C SER A 570 -25.54 -7.89 -6.75
N ALA A 571 -25.72 -8.17 -5.44
CA ALA A 571 -26.93 -7.82 -4.70
C ALA A 571 -27.08 -6.30 -4.55
N SER A 572 -27.63 -5.63 -5.57
CA SER A 572 -28.10 -4.25 -5.44
C SER A 572 -29.33 -4.21 -4.53
N ALA A 573 -29.42 -3.21 -3.64
CA ALA A 573 -30.58 -3.02 -2.76
C ALA A 573 -31.85 -2.58 -3.52
N SER A 574 -31.74 -2.21 -4.80
CA SER A 574 -32.84 -1.58 -5.56
C SER A 574 -33.36 -2.36 -6.77
N ASN A 575 -32.70 -3.44 -7.22
CA ASN A 575 -33.16 -4.28 -8.33
C ASN A 575 -33.13 -5.77 -7.97
N HIS A 576 -33.73 -6.13 -6.83
CA HIS A 576 -33.94 -7.54 -6.51
C HIS A 576 -35.07 -8.07 -7.39
N ASN A 577 -34.74 -8.91 -8.38
CA ASN A 577 -35.75 -9.70 -9.09
C ASN A 577 -35.81 -11.09 -8.46
N PRO A 578 -36.73 -11.36 -7.50
CA PRO A 578 -36.77 -12.61 -6.71
C PRO A 578 -37.07 -13.88 -7.52
N LYS A 579 -37.08 -13.81 -8.85
CA LYS A 579 -37.44 -14.90 -9.78
C LYS A 579 -36.34 -15.24 -10.81
N ALA A 580 -35.12 -14.72 -10.69
CA ALA A 580 -34.05 -15.08 -11.63
C ALA A 580 -33.74 -16.59 -11.52
N ARG A 581 -33.83 -17.30 -12.64
CA ARG A 581 -33.52 -18.73 -12.76
C ARG A 581 -32.43 -18.94 -13.79
N ILE A 582 -31.66 -20.02 -13.63
CA ILE A 582 -30.68 -20.49 -14.60
C ILE A 582 -31.08 -21.88 -15.10
N GLU A 583 -30.77 -22.15 -16.35
CA GLU A 583 -31.19 -23.33 -17.09
C GLU A 583 -30.01 -23.98 -17.82
N ILE A 584 -30.08 -25.30 -17.93
CA ILE A 584 -29.19 -26.15 -18.74
C ILE A 584 -30.07 -27.10 -19.55
N ASP A 585 -29.57 -27.56 -20.71
CA ASP A 585 -30.25 -28.58 -21.50
C ASP A 585 -30.44 -29.87 -20.69
N GLN A 586 -31.63 -30.46 -20.76
CA GLN A 586 -31.98 -31.64 -19.98
C GLN A 586 -31.18 -32.88 -20.39
N ASP A 587 -30.79 -33.00 -21.65
CA ASP A 587 -30.17 -34.22 -22.18
C ASP A 587 -28.63 -34.19 -22.13
N LEU A 588 -28.04 -33.09 -21.65
CA LEU A 588 -26.59 -32.86 -21.65
C LEU A 588 -25.83 -33.54 -20.50
N VAL A 589 -26.51 -33.88 -19.40
CA VAL A 589 -25.90 -34.59 -18.25
C VAL A 589 -26.46 -36.01 -18.22
N ARG A 590 -25.70 -36.98 -18.73
CA ARG A 590 -26.07 -38.39 -18.62
C ARG A 590 -26.11 -38.78 -17.14
N LYS A 591 -27.18 -39.47 -16.75
CA LYS A 591 -27.40 -39.96 -15.37
C LYS A 591 -26.36 -40.99 -14.95
#